data_AF-A0A7J9XVV3-F1
#
_entry.id   AF-A0A7J9XVV3-F1
#
_cell.length_a   1.000
_cell.length_b   1.000
_cell.length_c   1.000
_cell.angle_alpha   90.00
_cell.angle_beta   90.00
_cell.angle_gamma   90.00
#
_symmetry.space_group_name_H-M   'P 1'
#
loop_
_entity.id
_entity.type
_entity.pdbx_description
1 polymer ?
#
loop_
_entity_poly.entity_id
_entity_poly.type
_entity_poly.pdbx_seq_one_letter_code
_entity_poly.pdbx_strand_id
1 'polypeptide(L)'
;ARTGAAEMVRSVSRRAFAAALSEMMPGIRASDLVPSPAGVRAQAVGPDGALVDDFLLQTAPRQVHVLNAPSPAATSALEIARHVVGLLGEAVPG
;
A
#
# COMPACT_ATOMS: atom_id res chain seq x y z
N ALA A 1 -3.99 -14.67 -11.52
CA ALA A 1 -2.85 -15.22 -12.28
C ALA A 1 -2.39 -14.30 -13.43
N ARG A 2 -3.26 -13.94 -14.39
CA ARG A 2 -2.88 -13.11 -15.56
C ARG A 2 -2.30 -11.74 -15.21
N THR A 3 -2.93 -11.02 -14.28
CA THR A 3 -2.48 -9.69 -13.83
C THR A 3 -1.10 -9.74 -13.17
N GLY A 4 -0.91 -10.65 -12.21
CA GLY A 4 0.38 -10.83 -11.53
C GLY A 4 1.51 -11.25 -12.48
N ALA A 5 1.25 -12.12 -13.45
CA ALA A 5 2.25 -12.47 -14.48
C ALA A 5 2.64 -11.24 -15.32
N ALA A 6 1.67 -10.41 -15.71
CA ALA A 6 1.95 -9.19 -16.46
C ALA A 6 2.73 -8.15 -15.62
N GLU A 7 2.46 -8.03 -14.32
CA GLU A 7 3.25 -7.21 -13.40
C GLU A 7 4.69 -7.68 -13.29
N MET A 8 4.90 -8.99 -13.13
CA MET A 8 6.24 -9.57 -13.07
C MET A 8 7.05 -9.28 -14.33
N VAL A 9 6.44 -9.42 -15.52
CA VAL A 9 7.09 -9.07 -16.80
C VAL A 9 7.53 -7.61 -16.85
N ARG A 10 6.70 -6.68 -16.36
CA ARG A 10 7.06 -5.26 -16.28
C ARG A 10 8.16 -4.98 -15.25
N SER A 11 8.17 -5.70 -14.13
CA SER A 11 9.20 -5.56 -13.09
C SER A 11 10.59 -6.01 -13.56
N VAL A 12 10.67 -7.03 -14.44
CA VAL A 12 11.96 -7.54 -14.94
C VAL A 12 12.44 -6.85 -16.23
N SER A 13 11.54 -6.24 -17.00
CA SER A 13 11.87 -5.66 -18.31
C SER A 13 11.68 -4.15 -18.34
N ARG A 14 12.80 -3.40 -18.38
CA ARG A 14 12.80 -1.93 -18.57
C ARG A 14 12.03 -1.50 -19.82
N ARG A 15 12.11 -2.28 -20.91
CA ARG A 15 11.39 -1.98 -22.14
C ARG A 15 9.88 -2.13 -21.97
N ALA A 16 9.44 -3.21 -21.30
CA ALA A 16 8.03 -3.43 -21.03
C ALA A 16 7.46 -2.38 -20.06
N PHE A 17 8.24 -1.99 -19.04
CA PHE A 17 7.89 -0.91 -18.13
C PHE A 17 7.75 0.43 -18.86
N ALA A 18 8.73 0.82 -19.69
CA ALA A 18 8.67 2.07 -20.47
C ALA A 18 7.48 2.10 -21.44
N ALA A 19 7.17 0.98 -22.09
CA ALA A 19 6.01 0.89 -22.98
C ALA A 19 4.69 1.12 -22.23
N ALA A 20 4.52 0.51 -21.04
CA ALA A 20 3.35 0.75 -20.19
C ALA A 20 3.29 2.21 -19.69
N LEU A 21 4.43 2.77 -19.29
CA LEU A 21 4.53 4.15 -18.80
C LEU A 21 4.20 5.19 -19.88
N SER A 22 4.47 4.88 -21.15
CA SER A 22 4.21 5.80 -22.27
C SER A 22 2.74 6.19 -22.46
N GLU A 23 1.81 5.40 -21.91
CA GLU A 23 0.38 5.74 -21.88
C GLU A 23 0.11 6.99 -21.02
N MET A 24 0.86 7.15 -19.92
CA MET A 24 0.75 8.29 -19.01
C MET A 24 1.74 9.42 -19.34
N MET A 25 2.92 9.08 -19.87
CA MET A 25 3.97 10.03 -20.21
C MET A 25 4.49 9.78 -21.63
N PRO A 26 3.83 10.37 -22.66
CA PRO A 26 4.23 10.21 -24.05
C PRO A 26 5.69 10.65 -24.28
N GLY A 27 6.46 9.80 -24.96
CA GLY A 27 7.86 10.09 -25.30
C GLY A 27 8.91 9.49 -24.35
N ILE A 28 8.50 8.90 -23.22
CA ILE A 28 9.42 8.20 -22.32
C ILE A 28 10.09 7.01 -23.01
N ARG A 29 11.39 6.84 -22.78
CA ARG A 29 12.20 5.75 -23.33
C ARG A 29 12.77 4.91 -22.21
N ALA A 30 13.10 3.65 -22.53
CA ALA A 30 13.76 2.76 -21.57
C ALA A 30 15.14 3.28 -21.11
N SER A 31 15.80 4.13 -21.91
CA SER A 31 17.04 4.83 -21.55
C SER A 31 16.88 5.85 -20.44
N ASP A 32 15.67 6.36 -20.26
CA ASP A 32 15.38 7.43 -19.30
C ASP A 32 15.09 6.85 -17.89
N LEU A 33 14.96 5.51 -17.80
CA LEU A 33 14.70 4.80 -16.56
C LEU A 33 16.00 4.54 -15.79
N VAL A 34 16.03 5.01 -14.54
CA VAL A 34 17.09 4.72 -13.57
C VAL A 34 16.62 3.66 -12.56
N PRO A 35 17.53 2.84 -11.99
CA PRO A 35 17.18 1.91 -10.93
C PRO A 35 16.55 2.63 -9.73
N SER A 36 15.54 2.01 -9.12
CA SER A 36 14.87 2.48 -7.91
C SER A 36 14.52 1.27 -7.04
N PRO A 37 14.56 1.38 -5.70
CA PRO A 37 14.11 0.31 -4.81
C PRO A 37 12.62 0.00 -5.01
N ALA A 38 12.26 -1.28 -4.83
CA ALA A 38 10.87 -1.69 -4.78
C ALA A 38 10.22 -1.29 -3.44
N GLY A 39 8.96 -0.85 -3.47
CA GLY A 39 8.14 -0.63 -2.29
C GLY A 39 7.21 -1.82 -2.04
N VAL A 40 7.00 -2.17 -0.77
CA VAL A 40 5.99 -3.15 -0.35
C VAL A 40 4.90 -2.41 0.43
N ARG A 41 3.64 -2.59 0.04
CA ARG A 41 2.50 -2.06 0.79
C ARG A 41 2.12 -3.04 1.89
N ALA A 42 1.91 -2.54 3.11
CA ALA A 42 1.30 -3.30 4.20
C ALA A 42 -0.22 -3.42 3.95
N GLN A 43 -0.58 -4.18 2.91
CA GLN A 43 -1.93 -4.37 2.43
C GLN A 43 -2.51 -5.65 3.03
N ALA A 44 -3.56 -5.54 3.83
CA ALA A 44 -4.26 -6.70 4.38
C ALA A 44 -5.08 -7.41 3.30
N VAL A 45 -5.15 -8.73 3.44
CA VAL A 45 -5.93 -9.63 2.59
C VAL A 45 -6.90 -10.39 3.50
N GLY A 46 -8.18 -10.35 3.15
CA GLY A 46 -9.24 -11.05 3.85
C GLY A 46 -9.14 -12.57 3.68
N PRO A 47 -9.85 -13.36 4.51
CA PRO A 47 -9.90 -14.82 4.39
C PRO A 47 -10.45 -15.32 3.05
N ASP A 48 -11.25 -14.49 2.37
CA ASP A 48 -11.78 -14.73 1.03
C ASP A 48 -10.80 -14.34 -0.10
N GLY A 49 -9.61 -13.84 0.24
CA GLY A 49 -8.60 -13.39 -0.70
C GLY A 49 -8.81 -11.97 -1.22
N ALA A 50 -9.83 -11.26 -0.76
CA ALA A 50 -10.07 -9.86 -1.15
C ALA A 50 -9.06 -8.93 -0.48
N LEU A 51 -8.67 -7.86 -1.18
CA LEU A 51 -7.86 -6.81 -0.58
C LEU A 51 -8.75 -5.94 0.31
N VAL A 52 -8.25 -5.56 1.49
CA VAL A 52 -8.95 -4.62 2.37
C VAL A 52 -8.71 -3.19 1.87
N ASP A 53 -9.74 -2.52 1.35
CA ASP A 53 -9.55 -1.22 0.69
C ASP A 53 -9.36 -0.04 1.66
N ASP A 54 -9.79 -0.17 2.92
CA ASP A 54 -9.79 0.91 3.92
C ASP A 54 -8.93 0.56 5.16
N PHE A 55 -8.78 1.49 6.10
CA PHE A 55 -8.13 1.26 7.37
C PHE A 55 -8.78 0.10 8.14
N LEU A 56 -7.95 -0.82 8.63
CA LEU A 56 -8.40 -1.92 9.48
C LEU A 56 -7.68 -1.80 10.81
N LEU A 57 -8.44 -1.46 11.86
CA LEU A 57 -7.97 -1.42 13.23
C LEU A 57 -8.71 -2.49 14.04
N GLN A 58 -7.99 -3.12 14.97
CA GLN A 58 -8.58 -4.03 15.95
C GLN A 58 -8.13 -3.65 17.34
N THR A 59 -9.05 -3.72 18.30
CA THR A 59 -8.77 -3.46 19.70
C THR A 59 -8.87 -4.75 20.51
N ALA A 60 -8.08 -4.83 21.56
CA ALA A 60 -8.15 -5.87 22.58
C ALA A 60 -7.83 -5.23 23.94
N PRO A 61 -8.00 -5.92 25.08
CA PRO A 61 -7.64 -5.35 26.37
C PRO A 61 -6.20 -4.82 26.35
N ARG A 62 -6.09 -3.50 26.54
CA ARG A 62 -4.84 -2.75 26.52
C ARG A 62 -4.03 -2.77 25.21
N GLN A 63 -4.69 -2.98 24.07
CA GLN A 63 -4.03 -3.09 22.77
C GLN A 63 -4.85 -2.44 21.65
N VAL A 64 -4.15 -1.79 20.73
CA VAL A 64 -4.70 -1.31 19.45
C VAL A 64 -3.76 -1.76 18.34
N HIS A 65 -4.30 -2.51 17.38
CA HIS A 65 -3.59 -3.07 16.24
C HIS A 65 -4.02 -2.34 14.98
N VAL A 66 -3.07 -1.76 14.25
CA VAL A 66 -3.30 -1.20 12.90
C VAL A 66 -2.91 -2.27 11.89
N LEU A 67 -3.90 -3.00 11.40
CA LEU A 67 -3.72 -4.17 10.53
C LEU A 67 -3.67 -3.79 9.04
N ASN A 68 -4.35 -2.71 8.67
CA ASN A 68 -4.31 -2.17 7.31
C ASN A 68 -4.34 -0.65 7.37
N ALA A 69 -3.45 -0.03 6.61
CA ALA A 69 -3.42 1.42 6.41
C ALA A 69 -3.05 1.69 4.95
N PRO A 70 -4.00 1.50 4.02
CA PRO A 70 -3.73 1.69 2.60
C PRO A 70 -3.65 3.18 2.26
N SER A 71 -3.41 3.48 0.98
CA SER A 71 -3.24 4.86 0.55
C SER A 71 -4.51 5.69 0.86
N PRO A 72 -4.36 6.90 1.44
CA PRO A 72 -3.10 7.64 1.56
C PRO A 72 -2.57 7.72 3.00
N ALA A 73 -2.15 6.58 3.58
CA ALA A 73 -1.61 6.53 4.94
C ALA A 73 -0.49 7.54 5.25
N ALA A 74 0.41 7.81 4.30
CA ALA A 74 1.46 8.80 4.49
C ALA A 74 0.91 10.24 4.59
N THR A 75 -0.11 10.60 3.80
CA THR A 75 -0.66 11.97 3.82
C THR A 75 -1.64 12.17 4.98
N SER A 76 -2.31 11.13 5.46
CA SER A 76 -3.24 11.19 6.59
C SER A 76 -2.63 10.71 7.91
N ALA A 77 -1.31 10.54 7.99
CA ALA A 77 -0.62 9.96 9.15
C ALA A 77 -0.97 10.63 10.49
N LEU A 78 -1.13 11.96 10.51
CA LEU A 78 -1.47 12.70 11.73
C LEU A 78 -2.93 12.49 12.17
N GLU A 79 -3.85 12.35 11.23
CA GLU A 79 -5.25 12.02 11.52
C GLU A 79 -5.36 10.59 12.05
N ILE A 80 -4.66 9.64 11.42
CA ILE A 80 -4.58 8.25 11.87
C ILE A 80 -4.01 8.17 13.28
N ALA A 81 -2.93 8.91 13.56
CA ALA A 81 -2.32 8.94 14.88
C ALA A 81 -3.31 9.44 15.94
N ARG A 82 -4.07 10.51 15.66
CA ARG A 82 -5.12 11.00 16.57
C ARG A 82 -6.22 9.97 16.80
N HIS A 83 -6.65 9.27 15.75
CA HIS A 83 -7.64 8.21 15.87
C HIS A 83 -7.14 7.04 16.74
N VAL A 84 -5.90 6.58 16.51
CA VAL A 84 -5.27 5.51 17.30
C VAL A 84 -5.14 5.90 18.77
N VAL A 85 -4.74 7.14 19.07
CA VAL A 85 -4.66 7.64 20.46
C VAL A 85 -6.03 7.66 21.13
N GLY A 86 -7.09 8.05 20.41
CA GLY A 86 -8.46 8.00 20.92
C GLY A 86 -8.87 6.58 21.33
N LEU A 87 -8.63 5.60 20.46
CA LEU A 87 -8.93 4.19 20.74
C LEU A 87 -8.13 3.63 21.93
N LEU A 88 -6.88 4.07 22.12
CA LEU A 88 -6.07 3.67 23.27
C LEU A 88 -6.64 4.16 24.60
N GLY A 89 -7.19 5.38 24.65
CA GLY A 89 -7.84 5.92 25.83
C GLY A 89 -9.06 5.10 26.27
N GLU A 90 -9.78 4.52 25.32
CA GLU A 90 -10.92 3.62 25.59
C GLU A 90 -10.46 2.21 25.98
N ALA A 91 -9.43 1.68 25.31
CA ALA A 91 -8.93 0.31 25.52
C ALA A 91 -8.03 0.14 26.76
N VAL A 92 -7.51 1.24 27.31
CA VAL A 92 -6.72 1.30 28.55
C VAL A 92 -7.30 2.42 29.46
N PRO A 93 -8.42 2.18 30.15
CA PRO A 93 -8.85 3.09 31.20
C PRO A 93 -7.75 3.17 32.27
N GLY A 94 -7.41 4.40 32.68
CA GLY A 94 -6.45 4.66 33.76
C GLY A 94 -6.86 4.05 35.09
#